data_AF-A0A8S3KDF6-F1
#
_entry.id   AF-A0A8S3KDF6-F1
#
_cell.length_a   1.000
_cell.length_b   1.000
_cell.length_c   1.000
_cell.angle_alpha   90.00
_cell.angle_beta   90.00
_cell.angle_gamma   90.00
#
_symmetry.space_group_name_H-M   'P 1'
#
loop_
_entity.id
_entity.type
_entity.pdbx_description
1 polymer ?
#
loop_
_entity_poly.entity_id
_entity_poly.type
_entity_poly.pdbx_seq_one_letter_code
_entity_poly.pdbx_strand_id
1 'polypeptide(L)'
;MSSDKKKFREWNIKGSMNVWSVLGCPKEKLNIGLSAYGRAFTLLREPDVKIRKSKEKKKSPIGLKAGAAEAGKYTREAGVLSYYEV
;
A
#
# COMPACT_ATOMS: atom_id res chain seq x y z
N MET A 1 -8.92 -14.19 -12.51
CA MET A 1 -8.82 -13.52 -11.18
C MET A 1 -7.98 -14.27 -10.12
N SER A 2 -7.34 -15.42 -10.43
CA SER A 2 -6.51 -16.17 -9.46
C SER A 2 -5.02 -15.76 -9.48
N SER A 3 -4.50 -15.34 -10.64
CA SER A 3 -3.09 -15.02 -10.85
C SER A 3 -2.61 -13.80 -10.05
N ASP A 4 -3.42 -12.75 -9.95
CA ASP A 4 -3.04 -11.50 -9.26
C ASP A 4 -2.85 -11.69 -7.75
N LYS A 5 -3.65 -12.57 -7.13
CA LYS A 5 -3.51 -12.91 -5.70
C LYS A 5 -2.16 -13.55 -5.38
N LYS A 6 -1.57 -14.28 -6.33
CA LYS A 6 -0.24 -14.87 -6.18
C LYS A 6 0.83 -13.77 -6.28
N LYS A 7 0.71 -12.87 -7.25
CA LYS A 7 1.63 -11.72 -7.43
C LYS A 7 1.67 -10.80 -6.20
N PHE A 8 0.53 -10.48 -5.60
CA PHE A 8 0.49 -9.62 -4.40
C PHE A 8 1.20 -10.23 -3.19
N ARG A 9 1.34 -11.56 -3.10
CA ARG A 9 2.12 -12.20 -2.03
C ARG A 9 3.62 -11.93 -2.18
N GLU A 10 4.08 -11.72 -3.41
CA GLU A 10 5.49 -11.49 -3.75
C GLU A 10 5.86 -10.00 -3.74
N TRP A 11 4.87 -9.09 -3.75
CA TRP A 11 5.07 -7.65 -3.67
C TRP A 11 5.40 -7.19 -2.26
N ASN A 12 6.57 -7.58 -1.80
CA ASN A 12 7.18 -7.16 -0.55
C ASN A 12 8.69 -7.01 -0.76
N ILE A 13 9.38 -6.36 0.18
CA ILE A 13 10.80 -6.06 0.08
C ILE A 13 11.62 -7.35 -0.18
N LYS A 14 11.32 -8.43 0.53
CA LYS A 14 12.03 -9.72 0.37
C LYS A 14 11.84 -10.30 -1.03
N GLY A 15 10.62 -10.28 -1.55
CA GLY A 15 10.31 -10.75 -2.91
C GLY A 15 11.04 -9.93 -3.97
N SER A 16 10.98 -8.60 -3.87
CA SER A 16 11.70 -7.69 -4.78
C SER A 16 13.20 -7.92 -4.75
N MET A 17 13.82 -8.04 -3.57
CA MET A 17 15.26 -8.30 -3.42
C MET A 17 15.66 -9.66 -3.99
N ASN A 18 14.81 -10.68 -3.82
CA ASN A 18 15.08 -12.00 -4.38
C ASN A 18 15.06 -11.99 -5.92
N VAL A 19 14.15 -11.23 -6.54
CA VAL A 19 14.12 -11.07 -8.01
C VAL A 19 15.43 -10.48 -8.51
N TRP A 20 15.93 -9.40 -7.91
CA TRP A 20 17.21 -8.81 -8.30
C TRP A 20 18.40 -9.75 -8.09
N SER A 21 18.41 -10.51 -7.00
CA SER A 21 19.46 -11.51 -6.74
C SER A 21 19.44 -12.65 -7.77
N VAL A 22 18.26 -13.15 -8.15
CA VAL A 22 18.13 -14.23 -9.16
C VAL A 22 18.50 -13.75 -10.56
N LEU A 23 18.24 -12.48 -10.87
CA LEU A 23 18.64 -11.85 -12.14
C LEU A 23 20.13 -11.51 -12.21
N GLY A 24 20.92 -11.88 -11.20
CA GLY A 24 22.38 -11.77 -11.22
C GLY A 24 22.95 -10.54 -10.53
N CYS A 25 22.15 -9.77 -9.78
CA CYS A 25 22.68 -8.66 -8.98
C CYS A 25 23.40 -9.19 -7.72
N PRO A 26 24.69 -8.86 -7.50
CA PRO A 26 25.40 -9.21 -6.28
C PRO A 26 24.72 -8.59 -5.05
N LYS A 27 24.49 -9.40 -4.01
CA LYS A 27 23.72 -8.99 -2.81
C LYS A 27 24.31 -7.76 -2.10
N GLU A 28 25.64 -7.64 -2.10
CA GLU A 28 26.37 -6.53 -1.48
C GLU A 28 26.13 -5.18 -2.17
N LYS A 29 25.63 -5.19 -3.41
CA LYS A 29 25.30 -3.99 -4.18
C LYS A 29 23.81 -3.64 -4.11
N LEU A 30 23.00 -4.43 -3.40
CA LEU A 30 21.57 -4.19 -3.24
C LEU A 30 21.31 -3.27 -2.03
N ASN A 31 21.02 -2.00 -2.32
CA ASN A 31 20.61 -1.05 -1.31
C ASN A 31 19.10 -1.12 -1.07
N ILE A 32 18.70 -1.34 0.19
CA ILE A 32 17.30 -1.40 0.58
C ILE A 32 16.84 0.01 0.99
N GLY A 33 15.87 0.55 0.26
CA GLY A 33 15.24 1.83 0.62
C GLY A 33 14.34 1.68 1.84
N LEU A 34 14.52 2.54 2.85
CA LEU A 34 13.59 2.69 3.98
C LEU A 34 12.73 3.94 3.74
N SER A 35 11.41 3.78 3.72
CA SER A 35 10.49 4.91 3.57
C SER A 35 10.26 5.58 4.93
N ALA A 36 10.73 6.83 5.07
CA ALA A 36 10.42 7.70 6.21
C ALA A 36 9.08 8.47 6.05
N TYR A 37 8.18 7.93 5.21
CA TYR A 37 6.85 8.44 4.94
C TYR A 37 5.87 7.28 4.77
N GLY A 38 4.60 7.52 5.08
CA GLY A 38 3.50 6.58 4.90
C GLY A 38 2.57 7.02 3.77
N ARG A 39 1.89 6.04 3.16
CA ARG A 39 0.73 6.30 2.27
C ARG A 39 -0.56 6.15 3.05
N ALA A 40 -1.41 7.18 3.01
CA ALA A 40 -2.66 7.24 3.75
C ALA A 40 -3.87 7.35 2.80
N PHE A 41 -5.01 6.82 3.24
CA PHE A 41 -6.26 6.77 2.46
C PHE A 41 -7.45 7.21 3.29
N THR A 42 -8.41 7.87 2.65
CA THR A 42 -9.67 8.25 3.30
C THR A 42 -10.63 7.06 3.36
N LEU A 43 -11.07 6.68 4.55
CA LEU A 43 -12.00 5.56 4.73
C LEU A 43 -13.45 5.96 4.39
N LEU A 44 -14.22 5.03 3.84
CA LEU A 44 -15.66 5.21 3.66
C LEU A 44 -16.39 5.20 5.02
N ARG A 45 -17.45 6.01 5.17
CA ARG A 45 -18.26 6.08 6.41
C ARG A 45 -19.32 4.97 6.48
N GLU A 46 -19.93 4.79 7.66
CA GLU A 46 -20.69 3.60 8.03
C GLU A 46 -22.10 3.34 7.44
N PRO A 47 -22.69 4.12 6.50
CA PRO A 47 -23.66 3.53 5.58
C PRO A 47 -22.98 2.94 4.33
N ASP A 48 -21.95 3.61 3.79
CA ASP A 48 -21.28 3.23 2.54
C ASP A 48 -20.44 1.95 2.65
N VAL A 49 -19.88 1.70 3.83
CA VAL A 49 -19.16 0.45 4.13
C VAL A 49 -20.12 -0.75 4.16
N LYS A 50 -21.35 -0.59 4.66
CA LYS A 50 -22.34 -1.67 4.81
C LYS A 50 -22.89 -2.13 3.46
N ILE A 51 -23.08 -1.23 2.49
CA ILE A 51 -23.52 -1.56 1.12
C ILE A 51 -22.55 -2.55 0.44
N ARG A 52 -21.26 -2.54 0.80
CA ARG A 52 -20.24 -3.45 0.25
C ARG A 52 -20.05 -4.76 1.02
N LYS A 53 -20.51 -4.85 2.28
CA LYS A 53 -20.37 -6.07 3.11
C LYS A 53 -21.33 -7.20 2.70
N SER A 54 -22.36 -6.91 1.90
CA SER A 54 -23.48 -7.83 1.62
C SER A 54 -23.12 -9.09 0.80
N LYS A 55 -22.03 -9.14 0.03
CA LYS A 55 -21.77 -10.34 -0.81
C LYS A 55 -20.39 -10.97 -0.79
N GLU A 56 -19.34 -10.41 -0.19
CA GLU A 56 -18.03 -11.07 -0.24
C GLU A 56 -17.10 -10.66 0.91
N LYS A 57 -16.58 -11.69 1.59
CA LYS A 57 -15.54 -11.68 2.63
C LYS A 57 -14.50 -10.55 2.48
N LYS A 58 -14.27 -9.82 3.60
CA LYS A 58 -13.08 -8.98 3.88
C LYS A 58 -12.57 -8.11 2.72
N LYS A 59 -13.41 -7.24 2.15
CA LYS A 59 -12.92 -6.14 1.31
C LYS A 59 -12.52 -4.96 2.22
N SER A 60 -11.35 -4.37 1.95
CA SER A 60 -10.84 -3.19 2.66
C SER A 60 -11.87 -2.06 2.65
N PRO A 61 -12.01 -1.27 3.74
CA PRO A 61 -12.85 -0.07 3.76
C PRO A 61 -12.39 1.00 2.75
N ILE A 62 -11.19 0.86 2.18
CA ILE A 62 -10.68 1.63 1.05
C ILE A 62 -11.41 1.15 -0.21
N GLY A 63 -12.57 1.74 -0.48
CA GLY A 63 -13.36 1.42 -1.67
C GLY A 63 -12.84 2.08 -2.95
N LEU A 64 -13.49 1.80 -4.09
CA LEU A 64 -13.15 2.45 -5.38
C LEU A 64 -13.36 3.98 -5.34
N LYS A 65 -14.12 4.47 -4.34
CA LYS A 65 -14.39 5.88 -4.05
C LYS A 65 -13.50 6.45 -2.93
N ALA A 66 -12.73 5.60 -2.23
CA ALA A 66 -11.79 6.05 -1.22
C ALA A 66 -10.56 6.63 -1.91
N GLY A 67 -10.42 7.95 -1.86
CA GLY A 67 -9.29 8.68 -2.45
C GLY A 67 -8.08 8.72 -1.51
N ALA A 68 -7.08 9.49 -1.92
CA ALA A 68 -5.97 9.88 -1.07
C ALA A 68 -6.47 10.47 0.26
N ALA A 69 -5.74 10.25 1.34
CA ALA A 69 -5.99 10.98 2.59
C ALA A 69 -5.76 12.48 2.39
N GLU A 70 -6.33 13.30 3.29
CA GLU A 70 -6.05 14.72 3.31
C GLU A 70 -4.55 14.99 3.42
N ALA A 71 -4.12 16.12 2.83
CA ALA A 71 -2.72 16.49 2.80
C ALA A 71 -2.20 16.76 4.22
N GLY A 72 -1.01 16.23 4.53
CA GLY A 72 -0.33 16.52 5.78
C GLY A 72 -0.07 18.01 5.95
N LYS A 73 -0.03 18.48 7.22
CA LYS A 73 0.17 19.89 7.58
C LYS A 73 1.45 20.49 6.95
N TYR A 74 2.48 19.67 6.80
CA TYR A 74 3.81 20.06 6.35
C TYR A 74 4.16 19.43 5.00
N THR A 75 3.81 18.15 4.73
CA THR A 75 4.06 17.54 3.42
C THR A 75 3.20 18.15 2.32
N ARG A 76 1.99 18.61 2.66
CA ARG A 76 1.03 19.25 1.74
C ARG A 76 0.70 18.39 0.49
N GLU A 77 0.92 17.08 0.57
CA GLU A 77 0.62 16.12 -0.48
C GLU A 77 -0.49 15.18 0.00
N ALA A 78 -1.61 15.16 -0.72
CA ALA A 78 -2.72 14.27 -0.41
C ALA A 78 -2.26 12.80 -0.51
N GLY A 79 -2.49 12.04 0.55
CA GLY A 79 -2.13 10.61 0.61
C GLY A 79 -0.69 10.32 1.01
N VAL A 80 0.13 11.33 1.31
CA VAL A 80 1.48 11.17 1.86
C VAL A 80 1.58 11.87 3.20
N LEU A 81 1.95 11.11 4.23
CA LEU A 81 2.27 11.65 5.54
C LEU A 81 3.73 11.33 5.85
N SER A 82 4.48 12.35 6.25
CA SER A 82 5.84 12.16 6.78
C SER A 82 5.79 11.50 8.15
N TYR A 83 6.91 10.91 8.59
CA TYR A 83 6.99 10.27 9.91
C TYR A 83 6.55 11.18 11.07
N TYR A 84 6.78 12.50 10.98
CA TYR A 84 6.43 13.45 12.04
C TYR A 84 4.97 13.95 11.98
N GLU A 85 4.19 13.52 10.99
CA GLU A 85 2.75 13.83 10.85
C GLU A 85 1.84 12.67 11.25
N VAL A 86 2.43 11.51 11.59
CA VAL A 86 1.75 10.31 12.11
C VAL A 86 1.76 10.34 13.63
#